data_AF-A0A0N4X978-F1
#
_entry.id   AF-A0A0N4X978-F1
#
_cell.length_a   1.000
_cell.length_b   1.000
_cell.length_c   1.000
_cell.angle_alpha   90.00
_cell.angle_beta   90.00
_cell.angle_gamma   90.00
#
_symmetry.space_group_name_H-M   'P 1'
#
loop_
_entity.id
_entity.type
_entity.pdbx_description
1 polymer ?
#
loop_
_entity_poly.entity_id
_entity_poly.type
_entity_poly.pdbx_seq_one_letter_code
_entity_poly.pdbx_strand_id
1 'polypeptide(L)'
;MGLLRLQDTYRLDTKDLADGRIFKVQGNFSFNAGDCFEIGKAAYNDGDFYHTLMWMEEAKRRLAQEPVPTANLGQILEYLAYSLFKQGNPKHALQLSEELDRLEPNHPRAKGNIKFYEDYLAKEGVKSYDMRRSLGRVVNERPQSVLGNEERTIYEALCRNEVPVSEKDISKLYCYYKRDRPYLVYAPIKVSFC
;
A
#
# COMPACT_ATOMS: atom_id res chain seq x y z
N MET A 1 10.42 -1.20 2.39
CA MET A 1 10.30 0.14 1.75
C MET A 1 10.39 0.19 0.21
N GLY A 2 11.33 -0.50 -0.45
CA GLY A 2 11.44 -0.40 -1.92
C GLY A 2 10.20 -0.84 -2.72
N LEU A 3 9.56 -1.95 -2.31
CA LEU A 3 8.36 -2.49 -2.96
C LEU A 3 7.18 -1.52 -2.92
N LEU A 4 6.87 -0.96 -1.74
CA LEU A 4 5.74 -0.04 -1.56
C LEU A 4 5.93 1.23 -2.40
N ARG A 5 7.16 1.74 -2.51
CA ARG A 5 7.47 2.88 -3.38
C ARG A 5 7.21 2.55 -4.86
N LEU A 6 7.53 1.34 -5.31
CA LEU A 6 7.23 0.90 -6.68
C LEU A 6 5.73 0.76 -6.92
N GLN A 7 5.01 0.17 -5.97
CA GLN A 7 3.55 0.04 -6.00
C GLN A 7 2.89 1.40 -6.26
N ASP A 8 3.32 2.37 -5.47
CA ASP A 8 2.90 3.76 -5.53
C ASP A 8 3.26 4.46 -6.86
N THR A 9 4.53 4.37 -7.28
CA THR A 9 5.05 5.06 -8.47
C THR A 9 4.37 4.56 -9.75
N TYR A 10 4.11 3.26 -9.82
CA TYR A 10 3.56 2.62 -11.02
C TYR A 10 2.07 2.30 -10.92
N ARG A 11 1.39 2.73 -9.83
CA ARG A 11 -0.03 2.44 -9.58
C ARG A 11 -0.36 0.95 -9.72
N LEU A 12 0.50 0.11 -9.16
CA LEU A 12 0.35 -1.34 -9.24
C LEU A 12 -0.70 -1.81 -8.24
N ASP A 13 -1.56 -2.70 -8.70
CA ASP A 13 -2.58 -3.31 -7.85
C ASP A 13 -1.93 -4.34 -6.90
N THR A 14 -2.35 -4.35 -5.64
CA THR A 14 -1.81 -5.25 -4.60
C THR A 14 -2.02 -6.72 -4.96
N LYS A 15 -3.17 -7.06 -5.54
CA LYS A 15 -3.48 -8.43 -5.96
C LYS A 15 -2.60 -8.84 -7.12
N ASP A 16 -2.42 -7.97 -8.12
CA ASP A 16 -1.54 -8.26 -9.25
C ASP A 16 -0.08 -8.44 -8.78
N LEU A 17 0.40 -7.56 -7.90
CA LEU A 17 1.71 -7.70 -7.27
C LEU A 17 1.86 -9.03 -6.51
N ALA A 18 0.85 -9.39 -5.73
CA ALA A 18 0.85 -10.64 -4.97
C ALA A 18 0.71 -11.89 -5.87
N ASP A 19 0.13 -11.76 -7.07
CA ASP A 19 0.14 -12.79 -8.12
C ASP A 19 1.45 -12.82 -8.92
N GLY A 20 2.42 -11.96 -8.60
CA GLY A 20 3.68 -11.83 -9.34
C GLY A 20 3.52 -11.15 -10.70
N ARG A 21 2.41 -10.47 -10.95
CA ARG A 21 2.12 -9.75 -12.20
C ARG A 21 2.56 -8.30 -12.08
N ILE A 22 3.57 -7.93 -12.86
CA ILE A 22 4.02 -6.54 -12.99
C ILE A 22 3.84 -6.13 -14.44
N PHE A 23 2.84 -5.27 -14.71
CA PHE A 23 2.41 -4.91 -16.06
C PHE A 23 2.07 -6.15 -16.92
N LYS A 24 2.77 -6.33 -18.05
CA LYS A 24 2.57 -7.45 -18.99
C LYS A 24 3.50 -8.64 -18.69
N VAL A 25 4.30 -8.56 -17.62
CA VAL A 25 5.28 -9.58 -17.27
C VAL A 25 4.74 -10.40 -16.11
N GLN A 26 4.59 -11.70 -16.33
CA GLN A 26 4.31 -12.67 -15.27
C GLN A 26 5.63 -13.12 -14.66
N GLY A 27 5.81 -12.84 -13.37
CA GLY A 27 6.89 -13.40 -12.57
C GLY A 27 6.64 -14.85 -12.19
N ASN A 28 7.71 -15.54 -11.81
CA ASN A 28 7.67 -16.94 -11.34
C ASN A 28 7.31 -17.08 -9.85
N PHE A 29 7.03 -15.97 -9.16
CA PHE A 29 6.81 -15.93 -7.73
C PHE A 29 5.46 -15.28 -7.42
N SER A 30 4.65 -15.94 -6.61
CA SER A 30 3.41 -15.41 -6.05
C SER A 30 3.49 -15.42 -4.53
N PHE A 31 2.94 -14.40 -3.88
CA PHE A 31 2.92 -14.28 -2.43
C PHE A 31 1.80 -15.14 -1.83
N ASN A 32 2.09 -15.80 -0.72
CA ASN A 32 1.08 -16.39 0.14
C ASN A 32 0.50 -15.32 1.11
N ALA A 33 -0.46 -15.70 1.95
CA ALA A 33 -1.09 -14.82 2.92
C ALA A 33 -0.09 -14.33 3.98
N GLY A 34 0.84 -15.18 4.40
CA GLY A 34 1.95 -14.85 5.31
C GLY A 34 2.90 -13.79 4.74
N ASP A 35 3.27 -13.91 3.46
CA ASP A 35 4.10 -12.92 2.76
C ASP A 35 3.39 -11.57 2.71
N CYS A 36 2.10 -11.57 2.34
CA CYS A 36 1.28 -10.34 2.32
C CYS A 36 1.15 -9.73 3.72
N PHE A 37 0.98 -10.56 4.75
CA PHE A 37 0.92 -10.13 6.14
C PHE A 37 2.22 -9.47 6.60
N GLU A 38 3.38 -10.07 6.32
CA GLU A 38 4.67 -9.47 6.70
C GLU A 38 4.95 -8.16 5.96
N ILE A 39 4.52 -8.03 4.69
CA ILE A 39 4.59 -6.75 3.97
C ILE A 39 3.70 -5.69 4.64
N GLY A 40 2.44 -6.03 4.95
CA GLY A 40 1.52 -5.12 5.60
C GLY A 40 1.98 -4.70 7.01
N LYS A 41 2.62 -5.62 7.74
CA LYS A 41 3.19 -5.40 9.08
C LYS A 41 4.44 -4.52 9.02
N ALA A 42 5.27 -4.68 8.00
CA ALA A 42 6.38 -3.76 7.75
C ALA A 42 5.87 -2.34 7.47
N ALA A 43 4.86 -2.19 6.60
CA ALA A 43 4.21 -0.90 6.34
C ALA A 43 3.62 -0.28 7.62
N TYR A 44 3.00 -1.11 8.47
CA TYR A 44 2.41 -0.66 9.73
C TYR A 44 3.47 -0.10 10.68
N ASN A 45 4.60 -0.80 10.82
CA ASN A 45 5.70 -0.36 11.69
C ASN A 45 6.33 0.95 11.20
N ASP A 46 6.28 1.21 9.90
CA ASP A 46 6.71 2.47 9.29
C ASP A 46 5.65 3.59 9.38
N GLY A 47 4.48 3.31 9.95
CA GLY A 47 3.36 4.25 10.07
C GLY A 47 2.56 4.45 8.78
N ASP A 48 2.79 3.63 7.76
CA ASP A 48 2.12 3.68 6.47
C ASP A 48 0.82 2.87 6.49
N PHE A 49 -0.20 3.41 7.15
CA PHE A 49 -1.51 2.76 7.26
C PHE A 49 -2.22 2.61 5.91
N TYR A 50 -1.86 3.43 4.91
CA TYR A 50 -2.40 3.34 3.56
C TYR A 50 -2.05 2.01 2.90
N HIS A 51 -0.76 1.65 2.94
CA HIS A 51 -0.29 0.36 2.46
C HIS A 51 -0.66 -0.79 3.39
N THR A 52 -0.68 -0.59 4.72
CA THR A 52 -1.11 -1.64 5.64
C THR A 52 -2.52 -2.13 5.32
N LEU A 53 -3.48 -1.23 5.07
CA LEU A 53 -4.84 -1.65 4.72
C LEU A 53 -4.88 -2.52 3.47
N MET A 54 -4.22 -2.07 2.40
CA MET A 54 -4.21 -2.81 1.14
C MET A 54 -3.57 -4.20 1.27
N TRP A 55 -2.42 -4.30 1.94
CA TRP A 55 -1.70 -5.57 2.08
C TRP A 55 -2.37 -6.52 3.08
N MET A 56 -2.97 -6.00 4.15
CA MET A 56 -3.69 -6.82 5.11
C MET A 56 -5.04 -7.31 4.57
N GLU A 57 -5.74 -6.54 3.73
CA GLU A 57 -6.94 -7.00 3.02
C GLU A 57 -6.60 -8.14 2.04
N GLU A 58 -5.51 -8.00 1.30
CA GLU A 58 -5.03 -9.05 0.40
C GLU A 58 -4.59 -10.31 1.18
N ALA A 59 -3.91 -10.14 2.33
CA ALA A 59 -3.58 -11.24 3.23
C ALA A 59 -4.84 -11.97 3.72
N LYS A 60 -5.87 -11.23 4.18
CA LYS A 60 -7.17 -11.81 4.59
C LYS A 60 -7.83 -12.58 3.45
N ARG A 61 -7.82 -12.02 2.24
CA ARG A 61 -8.42 -12.64 1.04
C ARG A 61 -7.72 -13.95 0.67
N ARG A 62 -6.38 -13.96 0.67
CA ARG A 62 -5.59 -15.16 0.36
C ARG A 62 -5.73 -16.22 1.45
N LEU A 63 -5.72 -15.82 2.72
CA LEU A 63 -5.87 -16.73 3.84
C LEU A 63 -7.16 -17.56 3.75
N ALA A 64 -8.25 -16.95 3.28
CA ALA A 64 -9.52 -17.66 3.06
C ALA A 64 -9.48 -18.72 1.95
N GLN A 65 -8.49 -18.67 1.06
CA GLN A 65 -8.31 -19.57 -0.08
C GLN A 65 -7.15 -20.56 0.15
N GLU A 66 -6.34 -20.35 1.17
CA GLU A 66 -5.19 -21.19 1.46
C GLU A 66 -5.61 -22.50 2.14
N PRO A 67 -5.13 -23.66 1.65
CA PRO A 67 -5.42 -24.94 2.29
C PRO A 67 -4.71 -25.09 3.63
N VAL A 68 -3.51 -24.50 3.75
CA VAL A 68 -2.71 -24.45 4.98
C VAL A 68 -2.52 -22.98 5.33
N PRO A 69 -3.11 -22.49 6.43
CA PRO A 69 -2.98 -21.10 6.84
C PRO A 69 -1.52 -20.70 7.07
N THR A 70 -1.03 -19.71 6.32
CA THR A 70 0.33 -19.15 6.51
C THR A 70 0.35 -17.89 7.38
N ALA A 71 -0.83 -17.36 7.75
CA ALA A 71 -1.00 -16.20 8.63
C ALA A 71 -2.13 -16.43 9.64
N ASN A 72 -2.13 -15.66 10.73
CA ASN A 72 -3.19 -15.70 11.73
C ASN A 72 -4.26 -14.62 11.42
N LEU A 73 -5.52 -15.05 11.27
CA LEU A 73 -6.64 -14.14 10.97
C LEU A 73 -6.87 -13.10 12.08
N GLY A 74 -6.76 -13.49 13.35
CA GLY A 74 -6.90 -12.57 14.48
C GLY A 74 -5.88 -11.43 14.45
N GLN A 75 -4.62 -11.76 14.14
CA GLN A 75 -3.57 -10.75 13.96
C GLN A 75 -3.88 -9.82 12.77
N ILE A 76 -4.29 -10.37 11.62
CA ILE A 76 -4.68 -9.56 10.45
C ILE A 76 -5.81 -8.59 10.79
N LEU A 77 -6.86 -9.07 11.48
CA LEU A 77 -7.98 -8.23 11.91
C LEU A 77 -7.55 -7.11 12.85
N GLU A 78 -6.60 -7.40 13.75
CA GLU A 78 -6.08 -6.39 14.67
C GLU A 78 -5.35 -5.25 13.92
N TYR A 79 -4.43 -5.60 13.01
CA TYR A 79 -3.71 -4.61 12.19
C TYR A 79 -4.65 -3.81 11.29
N LEU A 80 -5.65 -4.48 10.69
CA LEU A 80 -6.69 -3.81 9.89
C LEU A 80 -7.51 -2.84 10.73
N ALA A 81 -8.01 -3.27 11.89
CA ALA A 81 -8.86 -2.44 12.74
C ALA A 81 -8.14 -1.16 13.17
N TYR A 82 -6.88 -1.27 13.61
CA TYR A 82 -6.10 -0.09 14.00
C TYR A 82 -5.82 0.83 12.81
N SER A 83 -5.42 0.26 11.66
CA SER A 83 -5.10 1.04 10.46
C SER A 83 -6.33 1.75 9.90
N LEU A 84 -7.52 1.11 9.94
CA LEU A 84 -8.80 1.73 9.56
C LEU A 84 -9.12 2.91 10.46
N PHE A 85 -8.95 2.76 11.78
CA PHE A 85 -9.15 3.86 12.71
C PHE A 85 -8.20 5.03 12.41
N LYS A 86 -6.91 4.76 12.13
CA LYS A 86 -5.93 5.78 11.75
C LYS A 86 -6.26 6.49 10.44
N GLN A 87 -6.93 5.81 9.52
CA GLN A 87 -7.41 6.37 8.25
C GLN A 87 -8.81 7.01 8.36
N GLY A 88 -9.33 7.22 9.58
CA GLY A 88 -10.61 7.91 9.78
C GLY A 88 -11.85 7.04 9.59
N ASN A 89 -11.73 5.72 9.75
CA ASN A 89 -12.84 4.76 9.61
C ASN A 89 -13.20 4.08 10.94
N PRO A 90 -13.60 4.82 11.99
CA PRO A 90 -13.85 4.27 13.33
C PRO A 90 -14.98 3.22 13.35
N LYS A 91 -16.03 3.39 12.52
CA LYS A 91 -17.12 2.40 12.42
C LYS A 91 -16.64 1.06 11.87
N HIS A 92 -15.81 1.08 10.83
CA HIS A 92 -15.22 -0.14 10.26
C HIS A 92 -14.25 -0.80 11.24
N ALA A 93 -13.43 0.00 11.95
CA ALA A 93 -12.53 -0.49 13.00
C ALA A 93 -13.28 -1.18 14.16
N LEU A 94 -14.43 -0.62 14.56
CA LEU A 94 -15.31 -1.23 15.55
C LEU A 94 -15.82 -2.60 15.09
N GLN A 95 -16.34 -2.69 13.86
CA GLN A 95 -16.85 -3.95 13.31
C GLN A 95 -15.77 -5.04 13.26
N LEU A 96 -14.55 -4.72 12.82
CA LEU A 96 -13.45 -5.69 12.79
C LEU A 96 -13.01 -6.10 14.20
N SER A 97 -13.08 -5.20 15.17
CA SER A 97 -12.75 -5.52 16.56
C SER A 97 -13.79 -6.42 17.21
N GLU A 98 -15.07 -6.27 16.86
CA GLU A 98 -16.15 -7.20 17.26
C GLU A 98 -16.04 -8.55 16.54
N GLU A 99 -15.56 -8.58 15.29
CA GLU A 99 -15.20 -9.84 14.61
C GLU A 99 -14.04 -10.54 15.33
N LEU A 100 -13.00 -9.80 15.70
CA LEU A 100 -11.86 -10.32 16.46
C LEU A 100 -12.28 -10.86 17.83
N ASP A 101 -13.10 -10.14 18.59
CA ASP A 101 -13.57 -10.60 19.91
C ASP A 101 -14.42 -11.88 19.82
N ARG A 102 -15.21 -12.03 18.74
CA ARG A 102 -15.97 -13.26 18.48
C ARG A 102 -15.07 -14.46 18.15
N LEU A 103 -13.98 -14.22 17.43
CA LEU A 103 -13.01 -15.27 17.07
C LEU A 103 -12.11 -15.64 18.25
N GLU A 104 -11.68 -14.64 19.02
CA GLU A 104 -10.76 -14.80 20.14
C GLU A 104 -11.30 -14.06 21.40
N PRO A 105 -12.26 -14.65 22.14
CA PRO A 105 -12.91 -13.98 23.29
C PRO A 105 -11.97 -13.59 24.45
N ASN A 106 -10.79 -14.21 24.50
CA ASN A 106 -9.73 -13.95 25.48
C ASN A 106 -8.62 -13.04 24.92
N HIS A 107 -8.83 -12.41 23.77
CA HIS A 107 -7.84 -11.53 23.15
C HIS A 107 -7.58 -10.31 24.04
N PRO A 108 -6.31 -10.00 24.39
CA PRO A 108 -5.97 -9.03 25.43
C PRO A 108 -6.42 -7.59 25.10
N ARG A 109 -6.55 -7.26 23.81
CA ARG A 109 -6.85 -5.91 23.34
C ARG A 109 -8.23 -5.73 22.71
N ALA A 110 -8.94 -6.81 22.34
CA ALA A 110 -10.14 -6.71 21.51
C ALA A 110 -11.27 -5.94 22.23
N LYS A 111 -11.64 -6.37 23.44
CA LYS A 111 -12.66 -5.69 24.28
C LYS A 111 -12.30 -4.25 24.61
N GLY A 112 -11.01 -3.98 24.86
CA GLY A 112 -10.50 -2.64 25.11
C GLY A 112 -10.67 -1.73 23.90
N ASN A 113 -10.32 -2.22 22.71
CA ASN A 113 -10.46 -1.49 21.45
C ASN A 113 -11.94 -1.23 21.11
N ILE A 114 -12.83 -2.21 21.29
CA ILE A 114 -14.28 -2.04 21.08
C ILE A 114 -14.79 -0.86 21.90
N LYS A 115 -14.53 -0.89 23.22
CA LYS A 115 -14.94 0.19 24.12
C LYS A 115 -14.34 1.54 23.72
N PHE A 116 -13.05 1.55 23.37
CA PHE A 116 -12.37 2.75 22.93
C PHE A 116 -13.03 3.36 21.68
N TYR A 117 -13.37 2.55 20.67
CA TYR A 117 -14.02 3.03 19.46
C TYR A 117 -15.46 3.49 19.71
N GLU A 118 -16.22 2.81 20.56
CA GLU A 118 -17.55 3.26 20.98
C GLU A 118 -17.49 4.62 21.69
N ASP A 119 -16.56 4.79 22.63
CA ASP A 119 -16.34 6.04 23.36
C ASP A 119 -15.90 7.17 22.40
N TYR A 120 -15.04 6.86 21.43
CA TYR A 120 -14.62 7.81 20.39
C TYR A 120 -15.80 8.25 19.51
N LEU A 121 -16.59 7.30 19.01
CA LEU A 121 -17.77 7.57 18.20
C LEU A 121 -18.83 8.38 18.96
N ALA A 122 -19.02 8.09 20.25
CA ALA A 122 -19.94 8.84 21.10
C ALA A 122 -19.50 10.31 21.26
N LYS A 123 -18.19 10.57 21.39
CA LYS A 123 -17.63 11.92 21.45
C LYS A 123 -17.81 12.70 20.15
N GLU A 124 -17.71 12.02 19.01
CA GLU A 124 -18.02 12.57 17.68
C GLU A 124 -19.54 12.78 17.46
N GLY A 125 -20.38 12.47 18.45
CA GLY A 125 -21.84 12.67 18.39
C GLY A 125 -22.60 11.55 17.68
N VAL A 126 -21.94 10.42 17.37
CA VAL A 126 -22.58 9.25 16.76
C VAL A 126 -23.41 8.52 17.83
N LYS A 127 -24.70 8.35 17.55
CA LYS A 127 -25.61 7.63 18.45
C LYS A 127 -25.29 6.13 18.43
N SER A 128 -25.44 5.47 19.58
CA SER A 128 -25.12 4.03 19.75
C SER A 128 -25.73 3.11 18.67
N TYR A 129 -26.98 3.34 18.28
CA TYR A 129 -27.64 2.53 17.24
C TYR A 129 -27.07 2.73 15.83
N ASP A 130 -26.40 3.86 15.58
CA ASP A 130 -25.81 4.19 14.28
C ASP A 130 -24.32 3.80 14.20
N MET A 131 -23.67 3.48 15.31
CA MET A 131 -22.25 3.06 15.33
C MET A 131 -22.00 1.81 14.47
N ARG A 132 -22.97 0.89 14.43
CA ARG A 132 -22.91 -0.40 13.70
C ARG A 132 -23.68 -0.38 12.39
N ARG A 133 -24.27 0.77 12.03
CA ARG A 133 -25.04 0.96 10.81
C ARG A 133 -24.36 2.00 9.94
N SER A 134 -24.74 2.02 8.66
CA SER A 134 -24.31 3.09 7.74
C SER A 134 -22.79 3.30 7.80
N LEU A 135 -22.03 2.21 7.67
CA LEU A 135 -20.56 2.25 7.81
C LEU A 135 -19.88 3.20 6.82
N GLY A 136 -20.56 3.50 5.71
CA GLY A 136 -20.03 4.34 4.64
C GLY A 136 -18.94 3.63 3.85
N ARG A 137 -18.42 4.33 2.84
CA ARG A 137 -17.27 3.86 2.06
C ARG A 137 -16.00 3.98 2.91
N VAL A 138 -15.13 2.98 2.83
CA VAL A 138 -13.80 3.04 3.45
C VAL A 138 -13.00 4.17 2.80
N VAL A 139 -12.50 5.08 3.63
CA VAL A 139 -11.58 6.13 3.24
C VAL A 139 -10.17 5.60 3.46
N ASN A 140 -9.35 5.58 2.41
CA ASN A 140 -7.94 5.19 2.51
C ASN A 140 -7.09 6.21 1.78
N GLU A 141 -6.78 7.32 2.46
CA GLU A 141 -6.02 8.40 1.87
C GLU A 141 -4.52 8.12 1.94
N ARG A 142 -3.83 8.46 0.86
CA ARG A 142 -2.38 8.30 0.77
C ARG A 142 -1.70 9.38 1.62
N PRO A 143 -0.71 9.02 2.45
CA PRO A 143 -0.02 9.99 3.30
C PRO A 143 0.64 11.09 2.47
N GLN A 144 0.68 12.30 3.03
CA GLN A 144 1.33 13.44 2.38
C GLN A 144 2.81 13.17 2.17
N SER A 145 3.28 13.44 0.97
CA SER A 145 4.70 13.35 0.64
C SER A 145 5.48 14.55 1.20
N VAL A 146 6.78 14.35 1.47
CA VAL A 146 7.71 15.42 1.88
C VAL A 146 7.81 16.53 0.83
N LEU A 147 7.64 16.17 -0.46
CA LEU A 147 7.62 17.11 -1.59
C LEU A 147 6.21 17.68 -1.85
N GLY A 148 5.23 17.36 -1.01
CA GLY A 148 3.82 17.58 -1.30
C GLY A 148 3.26 16.54 -2.28
N ASN A 149 1.94 16.41 -2.34
CA ASN A 149 1.30 15.39 -3.19
C ASN A 149 1.25 15.79 -4.68
N GLU A 150 1.27 17.09 -4.99
CA GLU A 150 1.28 17.58 -6.39
C GLU A 150 2.60 17.26 -7.09
N GLU A 151 3.74 17.67 -6.52
CA GLU A 151 5.06 17.39 -7.09
C GLU A 151 5.33 15.89 -7.20
N ARG A 152 4.94 15.12 -6.17
CA ARG A 152 5.01 13.66 -6.21
C ARG A 152 4.19 13.08 -7.37
N THR A 153 2.98 13.59 -7.59
CA THR A 153 2.13 13.11 -8.68
C THR A 153 2.76 13.40 -10.04
N ILE A 154 3.35 14.58 -10.22
CA ILE A 154 4.09 14.94 -11.45
C ILE A 154 5.28 14.01 -11.65
N TYR A 155 6.09 13.81 -10.61
CA TYR A 155 7.25 12.92 -10.66
C TYR A 155 6.84 11.49 -11.03
N GLU A 156 5.80 10.94 -10.40
CA GLU A 156 5.34 9.59 -10.69
C GLU A 156 4.74 9.49 -12.10
N ALA A 157 4.08 10.53 -12.60
CA ALA A 157 3.60 10.59 -13.99
C ALA A 157 4.74 10.61 -15.00
N LEU A 158 5.84 11.31 -14.71
CA LEU A 158 7.06 11.26 -15.52
C LEU A 158 7.65 9.85 -15.54
N CYS A 159 7.72 9.14 -14.40
CA CYS A 159 8.18 7.76 -14.36
C CYS A 159 7.31 6.78 -15.17
N ARG A 160 6.03 7.11 -15.39
CA ARG A 160 5.09 6.32 -16.20
C ARG A 160 5.01 6.77 -17.67
N ASN A 161 5.81 7.76 -18.09
CA ASN A 161 5.72 8.41 -19.40
C ASN A 161 4.31 8.97 -19.73
N GLU A 162 3.55 9.38 -18.71
CA GLU A 162 2.22 9.98 -18.90
C GLU A 162 2.28 11.44 -19.33
N VAL A 163 3.44 12.10 -19.14
CA VAL A 163 3.66 13.49 -19.53
C VAL A 163 4.32 13.50 -20.91
N PRO A 164 3.62 13.94 -21.97
CA PRO A 164 4.19 13.99 -23.30
C PRO A 164 5.25 15.10 -23.38
N VAL A 165 6.46 14.73 -23.78
CA VAL A 165 7.52 15.68 -24.13
C VAL A 165 7.35 16.09 -25.58
N SER A 166 7.56 17.36 -25.91
CA SER A 166 7.40 17.83 -27.29
C SER A 166 8.39 17.13 -28.23
N GLU A 167 7.96 16.80 -29.46
CA GLU A 167 8.86 16.21 -30.47
C GLU A 167 10.09 17.08 -30.73
N LYS A 168 9.94 18.40 -30.62
CA LYS A 168 11.03 19.39 -30.75
C LYS A 168 12.07 19.27 -29.65
N ASP A 169 11.67 18.88 -28.44
CA ASP A 169 12.60 18.68 -27.33
C ASP A 169 13.20 17.27 -27.39
N ILE A 170 12.42 16.26 -27.76
CA ILE A 170 12.93 14.90 -28.01
C ILE A 170 13.97 14.92 -29.14
N SER A 171 13.78 15.71 -30.20
CA SER A 171 14.74 15.81 -31.30
C SER A 171 16.09 16.42 -30.90
N LYS A 172 16.17 17.09 -29.75
CA LYS A 172 17.43 17.60 -29.18
C LYS A 172 18.17 16.53 -28.37
N LEU A 173 17.51 15.43 -28.03
CA LEU A 173 18.13 14.30 -27.33
C LEU A 173 18.90 13.47 -28.35
N TYR A 174 20.22 13.41 -28.20
CA TYR A 174 21.08 12.58 -29.03
C TYR A 174 22.03 11.76 -28.15
N CYS A 175 22.28 10.54 -28.60
CA CYS A 175 23.28 9.66 -28.01
C CYS A 175 24.57 9.76 -28.82
N TYR A 176 25.70 9.96 -28.15
CA TYR A 176 27.00 9.92 -28.82
C TYR A 176 28.06 9.20 -27.98
N TYR A 177 29.10 8.75 -28.67
CA TYR A 177 30.26 8.17 -28.04
C TYR A 177 31.29 9.25 -27.77
N LYS A 178 31.57 9.50 -26.49
CA LYS A 178 32.60 10.45 -26.09
C LYS A 178 33.98 9.82 -26.32
N ARG A 179 34.78 10.48 -27.16
CA ARG A 179 36.11 10.04 -27.62
C ARG A 179 37.18 11.14 -27.48
N ASP A 180 36.98 12.08 -26.56
CA ASP A 180 37.80 13.27 -26.39
C ASP A 180 39.18 13.02 -25.73
N ARG A 181 39.48 11.78 -25.35
CA ARG A 181 40.77 11.37 -24.77
C ARG A 181 41.33 10.15 -25.50
N PRO A 182 42.66 9.99 -25.61
CA PRO A 182 43.29 8.86 -26.32
C PRO A 182 42.81 7.49 -25.84
N TYR A 183 42.56 7.34 -24.54
CA TYR A 183 42.04 6.10 -23.95
C TYR A 183 40.58 5.81 -24.36
N LEU A 184 39.78 6.84 -24.60
CA LEU A 184 38.37 6.73 -25.00
C LEU A 184 38.19 6.47 -26.50
N VAL A 185 39.27 6.46 -27.29
CA VAL A 185 39.21 6.05 -28.71
C VAL A 185 38.94 4.55 -28.82
N TYR A 186 39.60 3.75 -27.97
CA TYR A 186 39.46 2.29 -27.95
C TYR A 186 38.33 1.83 -27.01
N ALA A 187 38.02 2.60 -25.97
CA ALA A 187 36.94 2.32 -25.02
C ALA A 187 36.03 3.56 -24.85
N PRO A 188 35.22 3.90 -25.85
CA PRO A 188 34.37 5.08 -25.80
C PRO A 188 33.25 4.94 -24.77
N ILE A 189 32.99 6.02 -24.03
CA ILE A 189 31.85 6.10 -23.12
C ILE A 189 30.61 6.49 -23.92
N LYS A 190 29.55 5.67 -23.81
CA LYS A 190 28.24 6.03 -24.33
C LYS A 190 27.66 7.13 -23.45
N VAL A 191 27.43 8.30 -24.05
CA VAL A 191 26.72 9.42 -23.41
C VAL A 191 25.32 9.47 -24.02
N SER A 192 24.32 9.30 -23.17
CA SER A 192 22.91 9.44 -23.54
C SER A 192 22.37 10.67 -22.80
N PHE A 193 21.84 11.64 -23.53
CA PHE A 193 20.99 12.66 -22.94
C PHE A 193 19.56 12.14 -22.96
N CYS A 194 18.97 11.99 -21.77
CA CYS A 194 17.56 11.64 -21.57
C CYS A 194 16.75 12.91 -21.35
#